data_AF-A0AAJ1AHB8-F1
#
_entry.id   AF-A0AAJ1AHB8-F1
#
_cell.length_a   1.000
_cell.length_b   1.000
_cell.length_c   1.000
_cell.angle_alpha   90.00
_cell.angle_beta   90.00
_cell.angle_gamma   90.00
#
_symmetry.space_group_name_H-M   'P 1'
#
loop_
_entity.id
_entity.type
_entity.pdbx_description
1 polymer ?
#
loop_
_entity_poly.entity_id
_entity_poly.type
_entity_poly.pdbx_seq_one_letter_code
_entity_poly.pdbx_strand_id
1 'polypeptide(L)' 'MTAVRLLFDEDADQRILRGIRRVAPRIDVCSVSDIGLAGRPDREILAWAATEGRLLVTRDVHTM' A
#
# COMPACT_ATOMS: atom_id res chain seq x y z
N MET A 1 14.18 4.49 -15.24
CA MET A 1 12.90 3.86 -14.88
C MET A 1 12.62 4.18 -13.42
N THR A 2 11.54 4.88 -13.12
CA THR A 2 11.11 5.13 -11.74
C THR A 2 10.71 3.80 -11.10
N ALA A 3 11.27 3.48 -9.93
CA ALA A 3 10.88 2.28 -9.19
C ALA A 3 9.41 2.40 -8.77
N VAL A 4 8.64 1.33 -8.98
CA VAL A 4 7.24 1.27 -8.56
C VAL A 4 7.18 1.35 -7.03
N ARG A 5 6.38 2.27 -6.50
CA ARG A 5 6.13 2.43 -5.06
C ARG A 5 4.70 2.01 -4.75
N LEU A 6 4.54 1.02 -3.89
CA LEU A 6 3.24 0.43 -3.55
C LEU A 6 2.86 0.76 -2.10
N LEU A 7 1.58 1.03 -1.89
CA LEU A 7 0.93 1.08 -0.58
C LEU A 7 -0.14 -0.02 -0.56
N PHE A 8 -0.05 -0.94 0.40
CA PHE A 8 -1.05 -1.96 0.63
C PHE A 8 -2.09 -1.46 1.63
N ASP A 9 -3.35 -1.54 1.24
CA ASP A 9 -4.48 -1.33 2.12
C ASP A 9 -4.53 -2.39 3.23
N GLU A 10 -5.31 -2.16 4.28
CA GLU A 10 -5.44 -3.06 5.43
C GLU A 10 -6.07 -4.38 5.04
N ASP A 11 -7.02 -4.33 4.10
CA ASP A 11 -7.75 -5.49 3.64
C ASP A 11 -6.89 -6.37 2.70
N ALA A 12 -5.91 -5.81 1.99
CA ALA A 12 -5.14 -6.47 0.94
C ALA A 12 -4.44 -7.78 1.39
N ASP A 13 -4.20 -8.72 0.46
CA ASP A 13 -3.62 -10.03 0.84
C ASP A 13 -2.16 -9.87 1.29
N GLN A 14 -1.97 -9.94 2.59
CA GLN A 14 -0.68 -9.82 3.25
C GLN A 14 0.33 -10.90 2.82
N ARG A 15 -0.10 -12.02 2.22
CA ARG A 15 0.80 -13.00 1.59
C ARG A 15 1.52 -12.40 0.39
N ILE A 16 0.86 -11.54 -0.38
CA ILE A 16 1.46 -10.84 -1.53
C ILE A 16 2.51 -9.85 -1.01
N LEU A 17 2.18 -9.05 0.01
CA LEU A 17 3.15 -8.14 0.64
C LEU A 17 4.39 -8.87 1.13
N ARG A 18 4.21 -10.00 1.85
CA ARG A 18 5.32 -10.85 2.30
C ARG A 18 6.11 -11.43 1.12
N GLY A 19 5.43 -11.84 0.05
CA GLY A 19 6.05 -12.34 -1.17
C GLY A 19 6.94 -11.29 -1.85
N ILE A 20 6.44 -10.06 -2.03
CA ILE A 20 7.19 -8.95 -2.61
C ILE A 20 8.44 -8.66 -1.78
N ARG A 21 8.29 -8.51 -0.45
CA ARG A 21 9.41 -8.29 0.46
C ARG A 21 10.49 -9.37 0.36
N ARG A 22 10.09 -10.62 0.17
CA ARG A 22 11.00 -11.77 0.08
C ARG A 22 11.67 -11.93 -1.28
N VAL A 23 10.92 -11.78 -2.37
CA VAL A 23 11.37 -12.15 -3.73
C VAL A 23 11.80 -10.93 -4.55
N ALA A 24 11.27 -9.74 -4.25
CA ALA A 24 11.54 -8.51 -4.98
C ALA A 24 11.84 -7.33 -4.03
N PRO A 25 12.89 -7.39 -3.20
CA PRO A 25 13.21 -6.36 -2.20
C PRO A 25 13.57 -4.99 -2.79
N ARG A 26 13.73 -4.89 -4.11
CA ARG A 26 13.95 -3.61 -4.82
C ARG A 26 12.65 -2.83 -5.07
N ILE A 27 11.49 -3.45 -4.91
CA ILE A 27 10.19 -2.76 -4.99
C ILE A 27 9.96 -2.05 -3.65
N ASP A 28 9.72 -0.74 -3.69
CA ASP A 28 9.33 0.03 -2.50
C ASP A 28 7.89 -0.33 -2.16
N VAL A 29 7.69 -1.01 -1.04
CA VAL A 29 6.36 -1.44 -0.59
C VAL A 29 6.20 -1.25 0.93
N CYS A 30 5.07 -0.68 1.31
CA CYS A 30 4.60 -0.59 2.69
C CYS A 30 3.09 -0.88 2.74
N SER A 31 2.56 -1.15 3.93
CA SER A 31 1.12 -1.22 4.19
C SER A 31 0.67 -0.03 5.04
N VAL A 32 -0.62 0.29 5.03
CA VAL A 32 -1.23 1.28 5.93
C VAL A 32 -0.92 0.99 7.40
N SER A 33 -0.81 -0.29 7.77
CA SER A 33 -0.39 -0.72 9.11
C SER A 33 1.07 -0.38 9.41
N ASP A 34 1.98 -0.57 8.46
CA ASP A 34 3.42 -0.27 8.66
C ASP A 34 3.67 1.23 8.91
N ILE A 35 2.83 2.10 8.35
CA ILE A 35 2.94 3.55 8.42
C ILE A 35 2.00 4.19 9.46
N GLY A 36 1.27 3.38 10.23
CA GLY A 36 0.38 3.86 11.29
C GLY A 36 -0.91 4.54 10.81
N LEU A 37 -1.36 4.24 9.59
CA LEU A 37 -2.61 4.73 9.01
C LEU A 37 -3.74 3.68 9.00
N ALA A 38 -3.55 2.49 9.58
CA ALA A 38 -4.61 1.49 9.70
C ALA A 38 -5.86 2.06 10.40
N GLY A 39 -7.04 1.74 9.88
CA GLY A 39 -8.34 2.25 10.35
C GLY A 39 -8.58 3.75 10.15
N ARG A 40 -7.69 4.47 9.46
CA ARG A 40 -7.94 5.86 9.08
C ARG A 40 -8.95 5.93 7.94
N PRO A 41 -9.69 7.04 7.80
CA PRO A 41 -10.57 7.23 6.66
C PRO A 41 -9.80 7.17 5.34
N ASP A 42 -10.37 6.49 4.37
CA ASP A 42 -10.04 6.43 2.94
C ASP A 42 -9.36 7.70 2.42
N ARG A 43 -10.02 8.86 2.57
CA ARG A 43 -9.49 10.16 2.14
C ARG A 43 -8.12 10.52 2.72
N GLU A 44 -7.83 10.14 3.96
CA GLU A 44 -6.53 10.40 4.62
C GLU A 44 -5.46 9.47 4.06
N ILE A 45 -5.80 8.20 3.84
CA ILE A 45 -4.93 7.20 3.22
C ILE A 45 -4.57 7.62 1.79
N LEU A 46 -5.58 8.01 0.99
CA LEU A 46 -5.41 8.45 -0.40
C LEU A 46 -4.61 9.74 -0.51
N ALA A 47 -4.86 10.73 0.37
CA ALA A 47 -4.09 11.96 0.40
C ALA A 47 -2.61 11.70 0.70
N TRP A 48 -2.33 10.80 1.66
CA TRP A 48 -0.96 10.38 1.97
C TRP A 48 -0.32 9.66 0.78
N ALA A 49 -1.01 8.69 0.17
CA ALA A 49 -0.49 7.95 -0.98
C ALA A 49 -0.17 8.86 -2.16
N ALA A 50 -1.04 9.84 -2.45
CA ALA A 50 -0.82 10.83 -3.49
C ALA A 50 0.38 11.73 -3.19
N THR A 51 0.52 12.18 -1.94
CA THR A 51 1.67 12.98 -1.48
C THR A 51 2.99 12.22 -1.63
N GLU A 52 2.98 10.92 -1.33
CA GLU A 52 4.15 10.05 -1.44
C GLU A 52 4.37 9.49 -2.86
N GLY A 53 3.48 9.76 -3.80
CA GLY A 53 3.55 9.20 -5.16
C GLY A 53 3.50 7.67 -5.18
N ARG A 54 2.65 7.06 -4.33
CA ARG A 54 2.47 5.61 -4.19
C ARG A 54 1.19 5.15 -4.89
N LEU A 55 1.26 3.96 -5.48
CA LEU A 55 0.09 3.25 -6.01
C LEU A 55 -0.54 2.42 -4.90
N LEU A 56 -1.85 2.62 -4.69
CA LEU A 56 -2.62 1.86 -3.71
C LEU A 56 -3.02 0.49 -4.25
N VAL A 57 -2.88 -0.53 -3.41
CA VAL A 57 -3.30 -1.91 -3.64
C VAL A 57 -4.34 -2.25 -2.59
N THR A 58 -5.61 -2.38 -3.02
CA THR A 58 -6.75 -2.74 -2.18
C THR A 58 -7.45 -3.98 -2.75
N ARG A 59 -8.22 -4.71 -1.93
CA ARG A 59 -9.14 -5.75 -2.43
C ARG A 59 -10.58 -5.22 -2.57
N ASP A 60 -10.91 -4.11 -1.94
CA ASP A 60 -12.23 -3.54 -2.10
C ASP A 60 -12.41 -2.97 -3.52
N VAL A 61 -13.45 -3.48 -4.20
CA VAL A 61 -13.80 -3.07 -5.57
C VAL A 61 -14.85 -1.97 -5.60
N HIS A 62 -15.48 -1.70 -4.45
CA HIS A 62 -16.59 -0.76 -4.31
C HIS A 62 -16.20 0.50 -3.52
N THR A 63 -15.24 0.40 -2.62
CA THR A 63 -14.82 1.43 -1.65
C THR A 63 -13.31 1.45 -1.56
N MET A 64 -12.74 2.58 -1.12
CA MET A 64 -11.30 2.78 -0.89
C MET A 64 -11.06 4.18 -0.34
#